data_AF-A0A535J2I1-F1
#
_entry.id   AF-A0A535J2I1-F1
#
_cell.length_a   1.000
_cell.length_b   1.000
_cell.length_c   1.000
_cell.angle_alpha   90.00
_cell.angle_beta   90.00
_cell.angle_gamma   90.00
#
_symmetry.space_group_name_H-M   'P 1'
#
loop_
_entity.id
_entity.type
_entity.pdbx_description
1 polymer ?
#
loop_
_entity_poly.entity_id
_entity_poly.type
_entity_poly.pdbx_seq_one_letter_code
_entity_poly.pdbx_strand_id
1 'polypeptide(L)'
;MPEARARRGPARHERPAIDDAALVAARHADRLVAAARDRGISRWADFLAPLPDRLRDDELGSLRLTALRARAAYGPRDSVRDALPGDLTEPFLDAIDKLLRELARREATERS
;
A
#
# COMPACT_ATOMS: atom_id res chain seq x y z
N MET A 1 -28.96 3.29 -3.76
CA MET A 1 -27.57 3.42 -3.30
C MET A 1 -27.22 2.15 -2.55
N PRO A 2 -26.31 1.27 -2.98
CA PRO A 2 -25.93 0.14 -2.15
C PRO A 2 -24.81 0.59 -1.20
N GLU A 3 -25.12 0.60 0.09
CA GLU A 3 -24.16 0.78 1.18
C GLU A 3 -23.27 -0.46 1.28
N ALA A 4 -21.97 -0.29 1.09
CA ALA A 4 -20.98 -1.34 1.33
C ALA A 4 -20.83 -1.54 2.85
N ARG A 5 -21.43 -2.62 3.38
CA ARG A 5 -21.19 -3.12 4.73
C ARG A 5 -19.69 -3.37 4.92
N ALA A 6 -19.04 -2.52 5.72
CA ALA A 6 -17.70 -2.75 6.23
C ALA A 6 -17.66 -4.08 7.00
N ARG A 7 -17.05 -5.10 6.41
CA ARG A 7 -16.86 -6.41 7.02
C ARG A 7 -15.73 -6.36 8.05
N ARG A 8 -15.82 -5.52 9.09
CA ARG A 8 -14.79 -5.33 10.14
C ARG A 8 -14.22 -6.66 10.68
N GLY A 9 -13.19 -7.17 10.03
CA GLY A 9 -12.23 -8.15 10.55
C GLY A 9 -11.40 -7.56 11.70
N PRO A 10 -10.51 -8.36 12.32
CA PRO A 10 -9.81 -7.97 13.54
C PRO A 10 -9.09 -6.62 13.38
N ALA A 11 -9.23 -5.76 14.38
CA ALA A 11 -8.73 -4.40 14.37
C ALA A 11 -7.19 -4.38 14.28
N ARG A 12 -6.64 -3.61 13.34
CA ARG A 12 -5.18 -3.44 13.17
C ARG A 12 -4.47 -2.97 14.43
N HIS A 13 -5.17 -2.28 15.34
CA HIS A 13 -4.64 -1.73 16.59
C HIS A 13 -4.09 -2.78 17.57
N GLU A 14 -4.42 -4.06 17.39
CA GLU A 14 -3.83 -5.15 18.18
C GLU A 14 -2.43 -5.57 17.65
N ARG A 15 -1.96 -4.95 16.56
CA ARG A 15 -0.73 -5.34 15.84
C ARG A 15 0.11 -4.10 15.45
N PRO A 16 0.85 -3.51 16.40
CA PRO A 16 1.58 -2.25 16.18
C PRO A 16 2.54 -2.30 14.98
N ALA A 17 3.26 -3.42 14.78
CA ALA A 17 4.23 -3.53 13.70
C ALA A 17 3.61 -3.49 12.29
N ILE A 18 2.41 -4.07 12.11
CA ILE A 18 1.70 -4.04 10.83
C ILE A 18 1.08 -2.66 10.62
N ASP A 19 0.50 -2.08 11.67
CA ASP A 19 -0.11 -0.75 11.63
C ASP A 19 0.94 0.33 11.29
N ASP A 20 2.07 0.33 11.99
CA ASP A 20 3.19 1.25 11.74
C ASP A 20 3.71 1.12 10.29
N ALA A 21 3.91 -0.11 9.81
CA ALA A 21 4.37 -0.35 8.45
C ALA A 21 3.35 0.16 7.41
N ALA A 22 2.06 -0.05 7.66
CA ALA A 22 0.99 0.40 6.78
C ALA A 22 0.85 1.93 6.77
N LEU A 23 0.96 2.59 7.92
CA LEU A 23 0.95 4.05 8.03
C LEU A 23 2.16 4.69 7.35
N VAL A 24 3.35 4.10 7.47
CA VAL A 24 4.55 4.55 6.75
C VAL A 24 4.33 4.41 5.25
N ALA A 25 3.84 3.26 4.78
CA ALA A 25 3.53 3.05 3.36
C ALA A 25 2.48 4.04 2.85
N ALA A 26 1.42 4.33 3.63
CA ALA A 26 0.39 5.30 3.27
C ALA A 26 0.96 6.70 3.04
N ARG A 27 1.83 7.17 3.93
CA ARG A 27 2.49 8.49 3.81
C ARG A 27 3.37 8.58 2.55
N HIS A 28 4.06 7.50 2.20
CA HIS A 28 4.83 7.46 0.96
C HIS A 28 3.92 7.41 -0.27
N ALA A 29 2.80 6.69 -0.21
CA ALA A 29 1.80 6.69 -1.26
C ALA A 29 1.21 8.09 -1.49
N ASP A 30 0.93 8.88 -0.45
CA ASP A 30 0.46 10.27 -0.61
C ASP A 30 1.44 11.11 -1.43
N ARG A 31 2.74 10.99 -1.13
CA ARG A 31 3.81 11.72 -1.84
C ARG A 31 3.87 11.31 -3.31
N LEU A 32 3.69 10.02 -3.61
CA LEU A 32 3.63 9.54 -4.98
C LEU A 32 2.39 10.03 -5.73
N VAL A 33 1.22 10.08 -5.07
CA VAL A 33 -0.01 10.63 -5.64
C VAL A 33 0.18 12.11 -5.99
N ALA A 34 0.73 12.91 -5.07
CA ALA A 34 1.05 14.31 -5.31
C ALA A 34 2.02 14.44 -6.50
N ALA A 35 3.12 13.71 -6.48
CA ALA A 35 4.13 13.75 -7.53
C ALA A 35 3.62 13.32 -8.92
N ALA A 36 2.69 12.36 -8.98
CA ALA A 36 2.05 11.91 -10.22
C ALA A 36 1.07 12.97 -10.76
N ARG A 37 0.30 13.61 -9.86
CA ARG A 37 -0.61 14.71 -10.21
C ARG A 37 0.16 15.94 -10.70
N ASP A 38 1.22 16.33 -10.00
CA ASP A 38 2.05 17.49 -10.36
C ASP A 38 2.73 17.31 -11.73
N ARG A 39 3.09 16.08 -12.08
CA ARG A 39 3.65 15.72 -13.39
C ARG A 39 2.59 15.50 -14.48
N GLY A 40 1.30 15.53 -14.14
CA GLY A 40 0.21 15.30 -15.08
C GLY A 40 0.11 13.86 -15.60
N ILE A 41 0.62 12.87 -14.86
CA ILE A 41 0.65 11.47 -15.30
C ILE A 41 -0.63 10.77 -14.83
N SER A 42 -1.74 11.02 -15.52
CA SER A 42 -3.09 10.61 -15.09
C SER A 42 -3.20 9.12 -14.77
N ARG A 43 -2.62 8.25 -15.60
CA ARG A 43 -2.62 6.79 -15.37
C ARG A 43 -2.08 6.43 -13.98
N TRP A 44 -0.93 6.99 -13.60
CA TRP A 44 -0.31 6.70 -12.30
C TRP A 44 -1.02 7.43 -11.17
N ALA A 45 -1.49 8.66 -11.40
CA ALA A 45 -2.30 9.38 -10.43
C ALA A 45 -3.58 8.60 -10.07
N ASP A 46 -4.29 8.05 -11.05
CA ASP A 46 -5.51 7.27 -10.86
C ASP A 46 -5.23 5.93 -10.18
N PHE A 47 -4.14 5.26 -10.56
CA PHE A 47 -3.73 4.01 -9.94
C PHE A 47 -3.33 4.18 -8.47
N LEU A 48 -2.57 5.23 -8.16
CA LEU A 48 -2.02 5.50 -6.83
C LEU A 48 -3.07 6.13 -5.90
N ALA A 49 -4.02 6.91 -6.43
CA ALA A 49 -5.01 7.67 -5.66
C ALA A 49 -5.71 6.88 -4.55
N PRO A 50 -6.17 5.62 -4.75
CA PRO A 50 -6.83 4.87 -3.69
C PRO A 50 -5.86 4.20 -2.69
N LEU A 51 -4.55 4.17 -2.95
CA LEU A 51 -3.60 3.43 -2.11
C LEU A 51 -3.44 4.02 -0.70
N PRO A 52 -3.28 5.35 -0.49
CA PRO A 52 -3.10 5.89 0.85
C PRO A 52 -4.24 5.52 1.80
N ASP A 53 -5.48 5.70 1.38
CA ASP A 53 -6.65 5.43 2.23
C ASP A 53 -6.79 3.94 2.51
N ARG A 54 -6.59 3.07 1.51
CA ARG A 54 -6.58 1.61 1.72
C ARG A 54 -5.46 1.17 2.66
N LEU A 55 -4.27 1.75 2.51
CA LEU A 55 -3.14 1.47 3.40
C LEU A 55 -3.40 1.97 4.82
N ARG A 56 -4.26 2.97 5.06
CA ARG A 56 -4.66 3.38 6.42
C ARG A 56 -5.77 2.49 6.97
N ASP A 57 -6.79 2.22 6.17
CA ASP A 57 -8.10 1.80 6.70
C ASP A 57 -8.47 0.34 6.39
N ASP A 58 -7.83 -0.31 5.41
CA ASP A 58 -8.19 -1.68 5.03
C ASP A 58 -8.03 -2.66 6.19
N GLU A 59 -8.76 -3.75 6.23
CA GLU A 59 -8.46 -4.83 7.16
C GLU A 59 -7.29 -5.68 6.69
N LEU A 60 -6.75 -6.56 7.53
CA LEU A 60 -5.52 -7.31 7.25
C LEU A 60 -5.56 -8.12 5.93
N GLY A 61 -6.71 -8.72 5.59
CA GLY A 61 -6.89 -9.45 4.32
C GLY A 61 -6.85 -8.53 3.10
N SER A 62 -7.59 -7.43 3.15
CA SER A 62 -7.61 -6.40 2.09
C SER A 62 -6.26 -5.67 1.99
N LEU A 63 -5.62 -5.40 3.11
CA LEU A 63 -4.31 -4.76 3.21
C LEU A 63 -3.24 -5.57 2.48
N ARG A 64 -3.24 -6.89 2.63
CA ARG A 64 -2.32 -7.76 1.87
C ARG A 64 -2.51 -7.62 0.37
N LEU A 65 -3.77 -7.63 -0.10
CA LEU A 65 -4.08 -7.47 -1.52
C LEU A 65 -3.66 -6.08 -2.03
N THR A 66 -3.91 -5.04 -1.25
CA THR A 66 -3.48 -3.66 -1.53
C THR A 66 -1.95 -3.57 -1.63
N ALA A 67 -1.21 -4.16 -0.68
CA ALA A 67 0.25 -4.17 -0.68
C ALA A 67 0.84 -4.95 -1.86
N LEU A 68 0.27 -6.11 -2.20
CA LEU A 68 0.69 -6.89 -3.37
C LEU A 68 0.45 -6.12 -4.68
N ARG A 69 -0.71 -5.45 -4.79
CA ARG A 69 -1.03 -4.60 -5.95
C ARG A 69 -0.06 -3.42 -6.07
N ALA A 70 0.26 -2.76 -4.96
CA ALA A 70 1.24 -1.69 -4.93
C ALA A 70 2.63 -2.18 -5.38
N ARG A 71 3.06 -3.35 -4.88
CA ARG A 71 4.33 -3.97 -5.28
C ARG A 71 4.38 -4.34 -6.76
N ALA A 72 3.26 -4.75 -7.35
CA ALA A 72 3.19 -5.09 -8.78
C ALA A 72 3.45 -3.89 -9.70
N ALA A 73 3.28 -2.65 -9.20
CA ALA A 73 3.59 -1.43 -9.93
C ALA A 73 5.10 -1.25 -10.21
N TYR A 74 5.96 -2.06 -9.59
CA TYR A 74 7.42 -2.05 -9.77
C TYR A 74 7.92 -3.15 -10.72
N GLY A 75 7.01 -3.78 -11.48
CA GLY A 75 7.33 -4.87 -12.39
C GLY A 75 8.25 -4.48 -13.58
N PRO A 76 8.76 -5.46 -14.33
CA PRO A 76 9.76 -5.26 -15.39
C PRO A 76 9.26 -4.56 -16.65
N ARG A 77 7.95 -4.33 -16.79
CA ARG A 77 7.37 -3.55 -17.89
C ARG A 77 6.41 -2.56 -17.27
N ASP A 78 6.59 -1.27 -17.59
CA ASP A 78 5.72 -0.18 -17.14
C ASP A 78 5.73 0.00 -15.61
N SER A 79 6.94 0.31 -15.12
CA SER A 79 7.20 0.51 -13.69
C SER A 79 6.86 1.94 -13.30
N VAL A 80 6.36 2.12 -12.07
CA VAL A 80 6.21 3.44 -11.47
C VAL A 80 7.56 4.18 -11.38
N ARG A 81 8.68 3.44 -11.33
CA ARG A 81 10.06 3.97 -11.40
C ARG A 81 10.37 4.67 -12.73
N ASP A 82 9.73 4.25 -13.81
CA ASP A 82 9.95 4.85 -15.12
C ASP A 82 9.23 6.21 -15.25
N ALA A 83 8.25 6.47 -14.37
CA ALA A 83 7.39 7.64 -14.40
C ALA A 83 7.62 8.63 -13.26
N LEU A 84 8.13 8.17 -12.11
CA LEU A 84 8.31 8.97 -10.90
C LEU A 84 9.75 8.86 -10.35
N PRO A 85 10.24 9.89 -9.65
CA PRO A 85 11.58 9.91 -9.10
C PRO A 85 11.90 8.77 -8.12
N GLY A 86 13.15 8.31 -8.13
CA GLY A 86 13.65 7.25 -7.24
C GLY A 86 13.56 7.60 -5.75
N ASP A 87 13.79 8.85 -5.38
CA ASP A 87 13.68 9.36 -4.01
C ASP A 87 12.25 9.30 -3.44
N LEU A 88 11.24 9.17 -4.30
CA LEU A 88 9.85 8.93 -3.89
C LEU A 88 9.45 7.46 -4.01
N THR A 89 9.90 6.80 -5.09
CA THR A 89 9.49 5.42 -5.40
C THR A 89 10.22 4.37 -4.55
N GLU A 90 11.51 4.54 -4.25
CA GLU A 90 12.25 3.56 -3.45
C GLU A 90 11.76 3.50 -1.99
N PRO A 91 11.56 4.62 -1.27
CA PRO A 91 11.04 4.56 0.09
C PRO A 91 9.63 3.95 0.18
N PHE A 92 8.79 4.13 -0.85
CA PHE A 92 7.49 3.47 -0.90
C PHE A 92 7.63 1.96 -1.07
N LEU A 93 8.51 1.51 -1.96
CA LEU A 93 8.75 0.08 -2.18
C LEU A 93 9.27 -0.60 -0.92
N ASP A 94 10.25 0.01 -0.25
CA ASP A 94 10.80 -0.50 1.01
C ASP A 94 9.72 -0.65 2.09
N ALA A 95 8.82 0.33 2.19
CA ALA A 95 7.70 0.28 3.13
C ALA A 95 6.70 -0.84 2.79
N ILE A 96 6.39 -1.04 1.50
CA ILE A 96 5.51 -2.12 1.05
C ILE A 96 6.14 -3.50 1.28
N ASP A 97 7.43 -3.68 0.99
CA ASP A 97 8.12 -4.94 1.23
C ASP A 97 8.21 -5.26 2.73
N LYS A 98 8.43 -4.25 3.58
CA LYS A 98 8.36 -4.40 5.04
C LYS A 98 6.96 -4.84 5.49
N LEU A 99 5.91 -4.18 4.99
CA LEU A 99 4.52 -4.53 5.32
C LEU A 99 4.19 -5.97 4.92
N LEU A 100 4.56 -6.38 3.71
CA LEU A 100 4.35 -7.76 3.23
C LEU A 100 5.10 -8.79 4.08
N ARG A 101 6.31 -8.47 4.56
CA ARG A 101 7.07 -9.33 5.45
C ARG A 101 6.36 -9.52 6.79
N GLU A 102 5.85 -8.46 7.40
CA GLU A 102 5.11 -8.56 8.67
C GLU A 102 3.79 -9.33 8.52
N LEU A 103 3.08 -9.12 7.42
CA LEU A 103 1.88 -9.90 7.08
C LEU A 103 2.20 -11.40 6.89
N ALA A 104 3.29 -11.72 6.19
CA ALA A 104 3.71 -13.10 5.98
C ALA A 104 4.16 -13.78 7.29
N ARG A 105 4.87 -13.05 8.16
CA ARG A 105 5.28 -13.54 9.49
C ARG A 105 4.05 -13.92 10.32
N ARG A 106 3.02 -13.07 10.34
CA ARG A 106 1.76 -13.36 11.03
C ARG A 106 1.11 -14.63 10.52
N GLU A 107 0.97 -14.78 9.20
CA GLU A 107 0.35 -15.98 8.63
C GLU A 107 1.13 -17.26 8.95
N ALA A 108 2.45 -17.19 9.11
CA ALA A 108 3.24 -18.32 9.57
C ALA A 108 2.95 -18.67 11.03
N THR A 109 2.85 -17.66 11.91
CA THR A 109 2.51 -17.84 13.32
C THR A 109 1.08 -18.36 13.54
N GLU A 110 0.11 -17.91 12.74
CA GLU A 110 -1.29 -18.37 12.87
C GLU A 110 -1.53 -19.78 12.30
N ARG A 111 -0.61 -20.30 11.48
CA ARG A 111 -0.66 -21.66 10.92
C ARG A 111 0.16 -22.69 11.69
N SER A 112 0.94 -22.24 12.69
CA SER A 112 1.79 -23.09 13.53
C SER A 112 1.09 -23.43 14.84
#